data_AF-A0A0S4WXZ7-F1
#
_entry.id   AF-A0A0S4WXZ7-F1
#
_cell.length_a   1.000
_cell.length_b   1.000
_cell.length_c   1.000
_cell.angle_alpha   90.00
_cell.angle_beta   90.00
_cell.angle_gamma   90.00
#
_symmetry.space_group_name_H-M   'P 1'
#
loop_
_entity.id
_entity.type
_entity.pdbx_description
1 polymer ?
#
loop_
_entity_poly.entity_id
_entity_poly.type
_entity_poly.pdbx_seq_one_letter_code
_entity_poly.pdbx_strand_id
1 'polypeptide(L)'
;MSALLAAARLGDPVAHTASKGWMMAGLIAGALIGAAAVVVTGGAALTLVAAAAAGAAAGGGLGEVLGTMSWAPRHVTGSLISGSFNVFVNGRPAVRAHLSQGICSDHPGSPQLVAQGSSTVFINGQPAARMEDMLTCSAVISAGSPNVFIGGATVTTDDISPEIPGWVNWTMLAVGVAAAAVLAGPLVAALGTVGGIAGGEAGSWLGGKFFGDGSDGQKWSMLGGSLLGGLAGAKGANAWSKTTGTISAEPNRFFGARGPASGREFDPTRAGGPIRQLSTDSFQITHEGIDAVQRHVSRFGQDNANDFMVNRLRNIADGNSEATQYDKNFYTHELTEFERYTNLGWEVGQPTDPMEAYDLWNNTHTATLEDFGLKDGQLYHPDAPQ
;
A
#
# COMPACT_ATOMS: atom_id res chain seq x y z
N MET A 1 -13.78 5.16 35.76
CA MET A 1 -15.24 5.25 35.96
C MET A 1 -15.88 4.96 34.61
N SER A 2 -16.82 4.03 34.51
CA SER A 2 -17.51 3.78 33.24
C SER A 2 -18.32 5.02 32.84
N ALA A 3 -18.21 5.44 31.58
CA ALA A 3 -18.91 6.63 31.09
C ALA A 3 -20.43 6.48 31.21
N LEU A 4 -21.11 7.57 31.60
CA LEU A 4 -22.56 7.70 31.53
C LEU A 4 -22.94 8.01 30.09
N LEU A 5 -23.69 7.12 29.45
CA LEU A 5 -24.11 7.27 28.05
C LEU A 5 -25.62 7.49 27.97
N ALA A 6 -26.06 8.26 26.97
CA ALA A 6 -27.47 8.58 26.77
C ALA A 6 -28.29 7.30 26.56
N ALA A 7 -29.41 7.15 27.27
CA ALA A 7 -30.28 5.98 27.15
C ALA A 7 -30.91 5.89 25.76
N ALA A 8 -30.84 4.72 25.11
CA ALA A 8 -31.40 4.50 23.79
C ALA A 8 -32.92 4.22 23.84
N ARG A 9 -33.65 4.70 22.84
CA ARG A 9 -35.12 4.66 22.77
C ARG A 9 -35.60 4.22 21.39
N LEU A 10 -36.80 3.66 21.35
CA LEU A 10 -37.50 3.32 20.10
C LEU A 10 -37.52 4.52 19.15
N GLY A 11 -36.99 4.35 17.94
CA GLY A 11 -36.89 5.33 16.87
C GLY A 11 -35.57 6.10 16.85
N ASP A 12 -34.68 5.89 17.83
CA ASP A 12 -33.36 6.55 17.81
C ASP A 12 -32.55 6.01 16.61
N PRO A 13 -31.81 6.89 15.93
CA PRO A 13 -31.07 6.55 14.72
C PRO A 13 -29.93 5.56 15.01
N VAL A 14 -29.65 4.72 14.03
CA VAL A 14 -28.45 3.87 13.99
C VAL A 14 -27.58 4.28 12.81
N ALA A 15 -26.26 4.20 12.97
CA ALA A 15 -25.31 4.64 11.97
C ALA A 15 -24.14 3.67 11.85
N HIS A 16 -23.62 3.56 10.63
CA HIS A 16 -22.36 2.87 10.38
C HIS A 16 -21.18 3.84 10.42
N THR A 17 -19.99 3.30 10.63
CA THR A 17 -18.76 4.06 10.44
C THR A 17 -18.45 4.18 8.95
N ALA A 18 -17.52 5.07 8.58
CA ALA A 18 -17.03 5.15 7.21
C ALA A 18 -15.81 4.24 6.97
N SER A 19 -15.69 3.12 7.69
CA SER A 19 -14.45 2.33 7.77
C SER A 19 -13.96 1.83 6.41
N LYS A 20 -14.87 1.45 5.52
CA LYS A 20 -14.52 1.07 4.14
C LYS A 20 -13.91 2.24 3.33
N GLY A 21 -14.44 3.45 3.50
CA GLY A 21 -13.92 4.65 2.84
C GLY A 21 -12.53 5.02 3.35
N TRP A 22 -12.34 4.96 4.68
CA TRP A 22 -11.05 5.21 5.31
C TRP A 22 -10.00 4.15 4.97
N MET A 23 -10.41 2.89 4.77
CA MET A 23 -9.54 1.84 4.25
C MET A 23 -8.99 2.17 2.87
N MET A 24 -9.85 2.60 1.95
CA MET A 24 -9.41 2.99 0.61
C MET A 24 -8.50 4.23 0.64
N ALA A 25 -8.86 5.24 1.44
CA ALA A 25 -8.05 6.44 1.63
C ALA A 25 -6.66 6.09 2.21
N GLY A 26 -6.61 5.19 3.20
CA GLY A 26 -5.38 4.70 3.79
C GLY A 26 -4.48 3.97 2.79
N LEU A 27 -5.06 3.14 1.92
CA LEU A 27 -4.31 2.44 0.87
C LEU A 27 -3.71 3.41 -0.15
N ILE A 28 -4.49 4.39 -0.62
CA ILE A 28 -4.00 5.41 -1.57
C ILE A 28 -2.90 6.27 -0.93
N ALA A 29 -3.14 6.77 0.29
CA ALA A 29 -2.16 7.58 1.00
C ALA A 29 -0.86 6.78 1.27
N GLY A 30 -0.97 5.52 1.67
CA GLY A 30 0.17 4.63 1.88
C GLY A 30 0.98 4.42 0.60
N ALA A 31 0.33 4.19 -0.53
CA ALA A 31 0.99 4.05 -1.83
C ALA A 31 1.72 5.34 -2.25
N LEU A 32 1.08 6.50 -2.08
CA LEU A 32 1.69 7.80 -2.40
C LEU A 32 2.89 8.11 -1.50
N ILE A 33 2.79 7.86 -0.19
CA ILE A 33 3.89 8.04 0.75
C ILE A 33 5.03 7.09 0.42
N GLY A 34 4.72 5.83 0.09
CA GLY A 34 5.70 4.85 -0.37
C GLY A 34 6.45 5.32 -1.61
N ALA A 35 5.73 5.77 -2.64
CA ALA A 35 6.31 6.31 -3.86
C ALA A 35 7.19 7.54 -3.60
N ALA A 36 6.73 8.49 -2.78
CA ALA A 36 7.51 9.67 -2.42
C ALA A 36 8.77 9.30 -1.63
N ALA A 37 8.69 8.32 -0.72
CA ALA A 37 9.85 7.84 0.02
C ALA A 37 10.92 7.21 -0.89
N VAL A 38 10.51 6.53 -1.98
CA VAL A 38 11.43 6.03 -3.00
C VAL A 38 12.19 7.18 -3.66
N VAL A 39 11.47 8.19 -4.12
CA VAL A 39 12.03 9.36 -4.81
C VAL A 39 13.01 10.11 -3.92
N VAL A 40 12.67 10.32 -2.65
CA VAL A 40 13.48 11.15 -1.73
C VAL A 40 14.71 10.40 -1.21
N THR A 41 14.60 9.09 -0.96
CA THR A 41 15.64 8.34 -0.23
C THR A 41 16.44 7.37 -1.09
N GLY A 42 16.17 7.32 -2.40
CA GLY A 42 16.78 6.33 -3.30
C GLY A 42 16.44 4.90 -2.90
N GLY A 43 15.28 4.68 -2.27
CA GLY A 43 14.82 3.36 -1.80
C GLY A 43 15.42 2.88 -0.48
N ALA A 44 16.47 3.51 0.06
CA ALA A 44 17.12 3.04 1.28
C ALA A 44 16.19 3.06 2.50
N ALA A 45 15.36 4.10 2.65
CA ALA A 45 14.39 4.18 3.74
C ALA A 45 13.12 3.37 3.48
N LEU A 46 12.85 3.00 2.22
CA LEU A 46 11.65 2.28 1.83
C LEU A 46 11.58 0.90 2.49
N THR A 47 12.72 0.23 2.68
CA THR A 47 12.78 -1.11 3.29
C THR A 47 12.19 -1.13 4.71
N LEU A 48 12.58 -0.16 5.54
CA LEU A 48 12.10 -0.02 6.91
C LEU A 48 10.66 0.52 6.96
N VAL A 49 10.33 1.45 6.06
CA VAL A 49 8.98 2.04 6.00
C VAL A 49 7.95 1.03 5.52
N ALA A 50 8.26 0.21 4.51
CA ALA A 50 7.37 -0.83 4.01
C ALA A 50 7.09 -1.91 5.05
N ALA A 51 8.13 -2.37 5.77
CA ALA A 51 7.96 -3.34 6.85
C ALA A 51 7.17 -2.78 8.04
N ALA A 52 7.40 -1.51 8.40
CA ALA A 52 6.64 -0.83 9.44
C ALA A 52 5.18 -0.59 9.05
N ALA A 53 4.92 -0.25 7.78
CA ALA A 53 3.57 -0.09 7.24
C ALA A 53 2.82 -1.43 7.20
N ALA A 54 3.49 -2.53 6.85
CA ALA A 54 2.92 -3.87 6.92
C ALA A 54 2.57 -4.28 8.37
N GLY A 55 3.42 -3.91 9.34
CA GLY A 55 3.13 -4.04 10.76
C GLY A 55 1.88 -3.26 11.18
N ALA A 56 1.77 -1.99 10.77
CA ALA A 56 0.60 -1.14 11.04
C ALA A 56 -0.70 -1.67 10.41
N ALA A 57 -0.62 -2.34 9.25
CA ALA A 57 -1.76 -3.03 8.66
C ALA A 57 -2.21 -4.24 9.50
N ALA A 58 -1.29 -4.91 10.21
CA ALA A 58 -1.57 -6.06 11.08
C ALA A 58 -2.23 -5.68 12.40
N GLY A 59 -1.85 -4.53 12.98
CA GLY A 59 -2.30 -4.06 14.29
C GLY A 59 -3.71 -3.48 14.35
N GLY A 60 -4.57 -3.72 13.34
CA GLY A 60 -5.94 -3.22 13.29
C GLY A 60 -6.29 -2.41 12.04
N GLY A 61 -5.39 -2.31 11.05
CA GLY A 61 -5.64 -1.62 9.77
C GLY A 61 -5.88 -0.12 9.91
N LEU A 62 -5.02 0.71 9.29
CA LEU A 62 -5.16 2.18 9.32
C LEU A 62 -6.59 2.67 9.00
N GLY A 63 -7.26 2.04 8.03
CA GLY A 63 -8.62 2.40 7.63
C GLY A 63 -9.70 2.12 8.67
N GLU A 64 -9.64 0.96 9.32
CA GLU A 64 -10.61 0.57 10.34
C GLU A 64 -10.40 1.39 11.61
N VAL A 65 -9.14 1.60 12.00
CA VAL A 65 -8.79 2.49 13.12
C VAL A 65 -9.30 3.91 12.88
N LEU A 66 -9.02 4.49 11.71
CA LEU A 66 -9.47 5.85 11.39
C LEU A 66 -10.99 5.93 11.24
N GLY A 67 -11.62 4.91 10.64
CA GLY A 67 -13.07 4.87 10.45
C GLY A 67 -13.86 4.78 11.74
N THR A 68 -13.30 4.15 12.77
CA THR A 68 -13.94 4.01 14.09
C THR A 68 -13.65 5.16 15.05
N MET A 69 -12.89 6.18 14.64
CA MET A 69 -12.62 7.35 15.49
C MET A 69 -13.89 8.15 15.77
N SER A 70 -13.96 8.82 16.92
CA SER A 70 -15.13 9.63 17.29
C SER A 70 -15.42 10.76 16.30
N TRP A 71 -14.38 11.33 15.68
CA TRP A 71 -14.44 12.39 14.67
C TRP A 71 -14.75 11.89 13.26
N ALA A 72 -14.65 10.57 13.01
CA ALA A 72 -14.88 10.03 11.68
C ALA A 72 -16.38 10.18 11.31
N PRO A 73 -16.69 10.58 10.07
CA PRO A 73 -18.06 10.68 9.62
C PRO A 73 -18.79 9.33 9.78
N ARG A 74 -19.99 9.40 10.32
CA ARG A 74 -20.94 8.28 10.37
C ARG A 74 -22.13 8.63 9.50
N HIS A 75 -22.67 7.65 8.77
CA HIS A 75 -23.89 7.82 8.00
C HIS A 75 -25.03 7.07 8.69
N VAL A 76 -26.17 7.75 8.85
CA VAL A 76 -27.38 7.14 9.42
C VAL A 76 -27.96 6.16 8.42
N THR A 77 -28.07 4.90 8.82
CA THR A 77 -28.54 3.79 7.97
C THR A 77 -29.91 3.28 8.37
N GLY A 78 -30.45 3.74 9.50
CA GLY A 78 -31.80 3.40 9.91
C GLY A 78 -32.10 3.84 11.33
N SER A 79 -32.99 3.09 11.99
CA SER A 79 -33.43 3.41 13.35
C SER A 79 -33.85 2.16 14.14
N LEU A 80 -33.92 2.31 15.45
CA LEU A 80 -34.43 1.31 16.38
C LEU A 80 -35.95 1.18 16.22
N ILE A 81 -36.46 -0.04 16.03
CA ILE A 81 -37.87 -0.31 15.73
C ILE A 81 -38.61 -1.08 16.82
N SER A 82 -37.91 -1.54 17.87
CA SER A 82 -38.56 -2.16 19.03
C SER A 82 -37.87 -1.81 20.36
N GLY A 83 -38.66 -1.80 21.44
CA GLY A 83 -38.24 -1.45 22.78
C GLY A 83 -39.01 -2.22 23.85
N SER A 84 -38.88 -1.80 25.10
CA SER A 84 -39.65 -2.34 26.24
C SER A 84 -41.13 -1.96 26.13
N PHE A 85 -42.01 -2.86 26.53
CA PHE A 85 -43.45 -2.63 26.53
C PHE A 85 -43.95 -1.82 27.74
N ASN A 86 -43.14 -1.68 28.79
CA ASN A 86 -43.54 -1.04 30.05
C ASN A 86 -42.49 -0.09 30.66
N VAL A 87 -41.28 -0.05 30.13
CA VAL A 87 -40.25 0.91 30.55
C VAL A 87 -40.04 1.93 29.43
N PHE A 88 -40.25 3.20 29.77
CA PHE A 88 -40.18 4.31 28.84
C PHE A 88 -39.12 5.31 29.31
N VAL A 89 -38.36 5.85 28.36
CA VAL A 89 -37.44 6.97 28.60
C VAL A 89 -37.96 8.15 27.78
N ASN A 90 -38.34 9.23 28.46
CA ASN A 90 -38.97 10.40 27.83
C ASN A 90 -40.15 10.03 26.92
N GLY A 91 -41.04 9.16 27.41
CA GLY A 91 -42.26 8.74 26.71
C GLY A 91 -42.05 7.76 25.55
N ARG A 92 -40.81 7.37 25.23
CA ARG A 92 -40.50 6.39 24.18
C ARG A 92 -40.02 5.07 24.81
N PRO A 93 -40.42 3.90 24.30
CA PRO A 93 -39.94 2.60 24.78
C PRO A 93 -38.42 2.54 24.89
N ALA A 94 -37.92 2.09 26.04
CA ALA A 94 -36.48 1.94 26.27
C ALA A 94 -35.92 0.73 25.52
N VAL A 95 -34.71 0.83 24.99
CA VAL A 95 -34.11 -0.22 24.15
C VAL A 95 -33.29 -1.19 24.99
N ARG A 96 -33.35 -2.48 24.62
CA ARG A 96 -32.73 -3.60 25.34
C ARG A 96 -31.80 -4.37 24.43
N ALA A 97 -30.60 -4.69 24.89
CA ALA A 97 -29.75 -5.68 24.22
C ALA A 97 -30.49 -7.04 24.13
N HIS A 98 -30.09 -7.89 23.18
CA HIS A 98 -30.62 -9.22 22.89
C HIS A 98 -32.08 -9.30 22.41
N LEU A 99 -32.92 -8.30 22.70
CA LEU A 99 -34.35 -8.33 22.37
C LEU A 99 -34.80 -7.22 21.42
N SER A 100 -34.29 -6.00 21.59
CA SER A 100 -34.66 -4.91 20.70
C SER A 100 -34.00 -5.08 19.33
N GLN A 101 -34.65 -4.53 18.32
CA GLN A 101 -34.26 -4.61 16.93
C GLN A 101 -34.21 -3.21 16.31
N GLY A 102 -33.34 -3.05 15.32
CA GLY A 102 -33.28 -1.89 14.44
C GLY A 102 -33.25 -2.30 12.96
N ILE A 103 -33.63 -1.37 12.09
CA ILE A 103 -33.48 -1.51 10.65
C ILE A 103 -32.19 -0.86 10.19
N CYS A 104 -31.56 -1.42 9.16
CA CYS A 104 -30.33 -0.90 8.58
C CYS A 104 -30.38 -1.04 7.05
N SER A 105 -30.20 0.07 6.33
CA SER A 105 -30.22 0.13 4.86
C SER A 105 -29.02 -0.59 4.22
N ASP A 106 -27.90 -0.68 4.92
CA ASP A 106 -26.66 -1.29 4.41
C ASP A 106 -26.73 -2.83 4.44
N HIS A 107 -27.74 -3.38 5.12
CA HIS A 107 -27.98 -4.81 5.27
C HIS A 107 -29.43 -5.14 4.91
N PRO A 108 -29.73 -5.39 3.61
CA PRO A 108 -31.08 -5.69 3.17
C PRO A 108 -31.58 -7.01 3.76
N GLY A 109 -32.86 -7.05 4.15
CA GLY A 109 -33.52 -8.25 4.65
C GLY A 109 -34.09 -8.07 6.05
N SER A 110 -33.41 -8.63 7.06
CA SER A 110 -33.94 -8.77 8.43
C SER A 110 -33.49 -7.63 9.37
N PRO A 111 -34.36 -7.22 10.32
CA PRO A 111 -33.95 -6.34 11.40
C PRO A 111 -32.78 -6.92 12.19
N GLN A 112 -31.87 -6.03 12.60
CA GLN A 112 -30.67 -6.36 13.34
C GLN A 112 -30.95 -6.25 14.84
N LEU A 113 -30.47 -7.21 15.63
CA LEU A 113 -30.64 -7.17 17.08
C LEU A 113 -29.69 -6.13 17.67
N VAL A 114 -30.11 -5.48 18.76
CA VAL A 114 -29.21 -4.69 19.58
C VAL A 114 -28.34 -5.67 20.37
N ALA A 115 -27.05 -5.68 20.11
CA ALA A 115 -26.11 -6.68 20.61
C ALA A 115 -25.38 -6.23 21.89
N GLN A 116 -25.51 -4.96 22.28
CA GLN A 116 -24.79 -4.39 23.40
C GLN A 116 -25.68 -3.57 24.34
N GLY A 117 -25.27 -3.50 25.61
CA GLY A 117 -25.92 -2.69 26.62
C GLY A 117 -25.09 -2.56 27.90
N SER A 118 -25.71 -1.99 28.93
CA SER A 118 -25.12 -1.83 30.26
C SER A 118 -24.98 -3.16 31.02
N SER A 119 -23.80 -3.42 31.57
CA SER A 119 -23.53 -4.53 32.50
C SER A 119 -24.22 -4.39 33.86
N THR A 120 -24.71 -3.21 34.22
CA THR A 120 -25.23 -2.92 35.57
C THR A 120 -26.69 -2.51 35.59
N VAL A 121 -27.24 -2.07 34.45
CA VAL A 121 -28.63 -1.60 34.34
C VAL A 121 -29.39 -2.50 33.39
N PHE A 122 -30.48 -3.08 33.89
CA PHE A 122 -31.29 -4.04 33.16
C PHE A 122 -32.73 -3.54 33.02
N ILE A 123 -33.31 -3.77 31.84
CA ILE A 123 -34.71 -3.45 31.52
C ILE A 123 -35.39 -4.75 31.12
N ASN A 124 -36.40 -5.16 31.90
CA ASN A 124 -37.08 -6.46 31.77
C ASN A 124 -36.10 -7.65 31.71
N GLY A 125 -35.03 -7.61 32.52
CA GLY A 125 -34.04 -8.69 32.61
C GLY A 125 -32.95 -8.68 31.53
N GLN A 126 -32.96 -7.72 30.60
CA GLN A 126 -31.92 -7.58 29.57
C GLN A 126 -31.08 -6.31 29.77
N PRO A 127 -29.80 -6.28 29.38
CA PRO A 127 -28.96 -5.08 29.44
C PRO A 127 -29.62 -3.88 28.74
N ALA A 128 -29.62 -2.72 29.40
CA ALA A 128 -30.18 -1.50 28.86
C ALA A 128 -29.23 -0.90 27.81
N ALA A 129 -29.72 -0.68 26.59
CA ALA A 129 -28.92 -0.13 25.50
C ALA A 129 -28.82 1.40 25.57
N ARG A 130 -27.71 1.93 25.06
CA ARG A 130 -27.31 3.33 25.14
C ARG A 130 -26.76 3.81 23.81
N MET A 131 -26.59 5.11 23.68
CA MET A 131 -25.77 5.69 22.62
C MET A 131 -24.37 5.05 22.61
N GLU A 132 -23.83 4.80 21.42
CA GLU A 132 -22.60 4.05 21.12
C GLU A 132 -22.66 2.52 21.33
N ASP A 133 -23.71 1.95 21.93
CA ASP A 133 -23.88 0.49 21.94
C ASP A 133 -24.23 -0.01 20.52
N MET A 134 -23.74 -1.19 20.15
CA MET A 134 -23.83 -1.74 18.78
C MET A 134 -25.01 -2.70 18.57
N LEU A 135 -25.43 -2.79 17.31
CA LEU A 135 -26.30 -3.85 16.78
C LEU A 135 -25.45 -5.02 16.22
N THR A 136 -26.09 -6.14 15.92
CA THR A 136 -25.44 -7.35 15.34
C THR A 136 -24.75 -7.09 14.01
N CYS A 137 -25.13 -6.04 13.29
CA CYS A 137 -24.45 -5.63 12.05
C CYS A 137 -23.31 -4.63 12.27
N SER A 138 -22.88 -4.37 13.51
CA SER A 138 -21.93 -3.33 13.91
C SER A 138 -22.37 -1.87 13.69
N ALA A 139 -23.64 -1.62 13.35
CA ALA A 139 -24.19 -0.26 13.42
C ALA A 139 -24.23 0.21 14.88
N VAL A 140 -23.85 1.45 15.15
CA VAL A 140 -23.92 2.07 16.47
C VAL A 140 -25.21 2.86 16.64
N ILE A 141 -25.75 2.88 17.86
CA ILE A 141 -26.86 3.79 18.20
C ILE A 141 -26.29 5.22 18.27
N SER A 142 -26.66 6.06 17.30
CA SER A 142 -25.99 7.36 17.09
C SER A 142 -26.63 8.53 17.82
N ALA A 143 -27.80 8.33 18.44
CA ALA A 143 -28.38 9.29 19.36
C ALA A 143 -29.16 8.57 20.47
N GLY A 144 -29.36 9.27 21.59
CA GLY A 144 -30.12 8.77 22.72
C GLY A 144 -30.96 9.85 23.40
N SER A 145 -31.35 9.60 24.64
CA SER A 145 -32.05 10.56 25.49
C SER A 145 -31.18 11.79 25.83
N PRO A 146 -31.71 13.02 25.75
CA PRO A 146 -30.93 14.23 26.04
C PRO A 146 -30.60 14.43 27.53
N ASN A 147 -31.31 13.74 28.43
CA ASN A 147 -31.25 13.98 29.88
C ASN A 147 -31.34 12.70 30.73
N VAL A 148 -31.39 11.52 30.12
CA VAL A 148 -31.39 10.24 30.85
C VAL A 148 -30.15 9.47 30.42
N PHE A 149 -29.28 9.19 31.38
CA PHE A 149 -28.01 8.54 31.15
C PHE A 149 -27.94 7.23 31.94
N ILE A 150 -27.34 6.21 31.33
CA ILE A 150 -27.18 4.88 31.90
C ILE A 150 -25.68 4.58 31.99
N GLY A 151 -25.22 4.22 33.19
CA GLY A 151 -23.83 3.87 33.46
C GLY A 151 -23.53 2.39 33.24
N GLY A 152 -22.37 1.94 33.73
CA GLY A 152 -21.91 0.56 33.63
C GLY A 152 -21.00 0.31 32.42
N ALA A 153 -20.15 -0.71 32.51
CA ALA A 153 -19.36 -1.16 31.37
C ALA A 153 -20.28 -1.75 30.28
N THR A 154 -19.86 -1.71 29.02
CA THR A 154 -20.59 -2.35 27.92
C THR A 154 -20.44 -3.86 28.01
N VAL A 155 -21.55 -4.58 27.91
CA VAL A 155 -21.59 -6.04 27.74
C VAL A 155 -22.17 -6.35 26.35
N THR A 156 -21.57 -7.33 25.68
CA THR A 156 -22.06 -7.87 24.41
C THR A 156 -22.90 -9.11 24.68
N THR A 157 -24.16 -9.11 24.25
CA THR A 157 -25.11 -10.22 24.43
C THR A 157 -25.20 -11.13 23.20
N ASP A 158 -24.87 -10.60 22.02
CA ASP A 158 -25.01 -11.29 20.73
C ASP A 158 -23.78 -11.04 19.86
N ASP A 159 -23.50 -11.95 18.93
CA ASP A 159 -22.37 -11.83 18.03
C ASP A 159 -22.53 -10.62 17.10
N ILE A 160 -21.49 -9.78 17.06
CA ILE A 160 -21.43 -8.59 16.20
C ILE A 160 -20.61 -8.93 14.96
N SER A 161 -21.26 -8.83 13.80
CA SER A 161 -20.58 -8.90 12.51
C SER A 161 -19.82 -7.60 12.27
N PRO A 162 -18.48 -7.62 12.15
CA PRO A 162 -17.69 -6.41 11.96
C PRO A 162 -17.93 -5.78 10.58
N GLU A 163 -17.84 -4.46 10.52
CA GLU A 163 -18.07 -3.69 9.27
C GLU A 163 -17.07 -4.06 8.17
N ILE A 164 -15.84 -4.40 8.57
CA ILE A 164 -14.83 -5.02 7.71
C ILE A 164 -14.70 -6.48 8.12
N PRO A 165 -15.09 -7.44 7.24
CA PRO A 165 -14.94 -8.85 7.53
C PRO A 165 -13.49 -9.24 7.80
N GLY A 166 -13.25 -10.15 8.75
CA GLY A 166 -11.90 -10.54 9.14
C GLY A 166 -11.04 -11.08 7.98
N TRP A 167 -11.64 -11.73 6.99
CA TRP A 167 -10.91 -12.20 5.79
C TRP A 167 -10.34 -11.04 4.96
N VAL A 168 -11.00 -9.87 4.95
CA VAL A 168 -10.51 -8.66 4.28
C VAL A 168 -9.28 -8.14 5.02
N ASN A 169 -9.32 -8.07 6.35
CA ASN A 169 -8.16 -7.68 7.17
C ASN A 169 -6.97 -8.62 6.95
N TRP A 170 -7.19 -9.94 6.94
CA TRP A 170 -6.14 -10.92 6.63
C TRP A 170 -5.59 -10.78 5.22
N THR A 171 -6.45 -10.48 4.24
CA THR A 171 -6.02 -10.25 2.85
C THR A 171 -5.16 -9.00 2.75
N MET A 172 -5.57 -7.90 3.39
CA MET A 172 -4.80 -6.65 3.41
C MET A 172 -3.46 -6.83 4.12
N LEU A 173 -3.44 -7.58 5.23
CA LEU A 173 -2.20 -7.96 5.89
C LEU A 173 -1.29 -8.76 4.94
N ALA A 174 -1.81 -9.80 4.28
CA ALA A 174 -1.03 -10.61 3.35
C ALA A 174 -0.45 -9.78 2.20
N VAL A 175 -1.23 -8.87 1.62
CA VAL A 175 -0.77 -7.93 0.59
C VAL A 175 0.32 -7.01 1.14
N GLY A 176 0.14 -6.46 2.33
CA GLY A 176 1.15 -5.61 2.99
C GLY A 176 2.46 -6.35 3.28
N VAL A 177 2.38 -7.58 3.80
CA VAL A 177 3.56 -8.44 4.06
C VAL A 177 4.25 -8.83 2.75
N ALA A 178 3.50 -9.20 1.72
CA ALA A 178 4.06 -9.55 0.42
C ALA A 178 4.78 -8.35 -0.21
N ALA A 179 4.17 -7.16 -0.19
CA ALA A 179 4.80 -5.93 -0.65
C ALA A 179 6.08 -5.62 0.16
N ALA A 180 6.03 -5.73 1.49
CA ALA A 180 7.21 -5.56 2.34
C ALA A 180 8.29 -6.61 2.07
N ALA A 181 7.93 -7.86 1.75
CA ALA A 181 8.89 -8.92 1.44
C ALA A 181 9.59 -8.67 0.10
N VAL A 182 8.87 -8.17 -0.90
CA VAL A 182 9.45 -7.75 -2.19
C VAL A 182 10.41 -6.58 -2.01
N LEU A 183 10.04 -5.59 -1.18
CA LEU A 183 10.83 -4.37 -1.00
C LEU A 183 12.01 -4.51 -0.03
N ALA A 184 11.84 -5.29 1.05
CA ALA A 184 12.79 -5.33 2.18
C ALA A 184 13.36 -6.74 2.45
N GLY A 185 12.87 -7.75 1.75
CA GLY A 185 13.23 -9.15 1.96
C GLY A 185 12.31 -9.88 2.95
N PRO A 186 12.16 -11.21 2.82
CA PRO A 186 11.20 -11.99 3.62
C PRO A 186 11.40 -11.91 5.14
N LEU A 187 12.66 -11.91 5.61
CA LEU A 187 12.98 -11.87 7.04
C LEU A 187 12.61 -10.52 7.66
N VAL A 188 12.89 -9.41 6.96
CA VAL A 188 12.56 -8.06 7.40
C VAL A 188 11.04 -7.86 7.43
N ALA A 189 10.34 -8.35 6.41
CA ALA A 189 8.89 -8.34 6.37
C ALA A 189 8.29 -9.14 7.53
N ALA A 190 8.74 -10.38 7.75
CA ALA A 190 8.22 -11.24 8.81
C ALA A 190 8.44 -10.63 10.21
N LEU A 191 9.68 -10.22 10.53
CA LEU A 191 9.98 -9.64 11.84
C LEU A 191 9.37 -8.25 12.01
N GLY A 192 9.27 -7.45 10.94
CA GLY A 192 8.54 -6.19 10.96
C GLY A 192 7.05 -6.40 11.24
N THR A 193 6.41 -7.39 10.64
CA THR A 193 5.01 -7.72 10.93
C THR A 193 4.82 -8.20 12.37
N VAL A 194 5.66 -9.12 12.85
CA VAL A 194 5.61 -9.60 14.24
C VAL A 194 5.82 -8.45 15.22
N GLY A 195 6.82 -7.61 14.96
CA GLY A 195 7.09 -6.41 15.74
C GLY A 195 5.89 -5.46 15.74
N GLY A 196 5.22 -5.29 14.60
CA GLY A 196 4.05 -4.42 14.50
C GLY A 196 2.80 -4.95 15.20
N ILE A 197 2.58 -6.26 15.21
CA ILE A 197 1.50 -6.86 16.01
C ILE A 197 1.78 -6.65 17.51
N ALA A 198 2.97 -7.05 17.97
CA ALA A 198 3.35 -6.93 19.37
C ALA A 198 3.36 -5.46 19.84
N GLY A 199 3.85 -4.55 19.00
CA GLY A 199 3.83 -3.12 19.26
C GLY A 199 2.41 -2.55 19.31
N GLY A 200 1.51 -3.03 18.45
CA GLY A 200 0.10 -2.63 18.44
C GLY A 200 -0.62 -3.04 19.71
N GLU A 201 -0.45 -4.30 20.14
CA GLU A 201 -1.01 -4.80 21.40
C GLU A 201 -0.48 -4.03 22.62
N ALA A 202 0.84 -3.82 22.69
CA ALA A 202 1.45 -3.03 23.75
C ALA A 202 0.94 -1.58 23.76
N GLY A 203 0.81 -0.98 22.57
CA GLY A 203 0.27 0.36 22.39
C GLY A 203 -1.20 0.47 22.81
N SER A 204 -2.02 -0.53 22.44
CA SER A 204 -3.43 -0.60 22.85
C SER A 204 -3.58 -0.76 24.36
N TRP A 205 -2.78 -1.63 24.98
CA TRP A 205 -2.79 -1.83 26.43
C TRP A 205 -2.40 -0.57 27.20
N LEU A 206 -1.29 0.07 26.81
CA LEU A 206 -0.87 1.36 27.39
C LEU A 206 -1.94 2.43 27.15
N GLY A 207 -2.44 2.51 25.93
CA GLY A 207 -3.46 3.48 25.52
C GLY A 207 -4.75 3.36 26.33
N GLY A 208 -5.27 2.14 26.53
CA GLY A 208 -6.46 1.89 27.34
C GLY A 208 -6.26 2.32 28.80
N LYS A 209 -5.06 2.09 29.35
CA LYS A 209 -4.72 2.53 30.72
C LYS A 209 -4.66 4.05 30.87
N PHE A 210 -4.13 4.77 29.89
CA PHE A 210 -3.94 6.23 29.97
C PHE A 210 -5.15 7.04 29.49
N PHE A 211 -5.82 6.59 28.43
CA PHE A 211 -6.89 7.31 27.77
C PHE A 211 -8.28 6.70 28.00
N GLY A 212 -8.34 5.48 28.56
CA GLY A 212 -9.56 4.71 28.77
C GLY A 212 -9.86 3.75 27.62
N ASP A 213 -10.51 2.64 27.96
CA ASP A 213 -10.89 1.62 26.98
C ASP A 213 -11.90 2.16 25.96
N GLY A 214 -11.64 1.90 24.68
CA GLY A 214 -12.45 2.35 23.54
C GLY A 214 -12.19 3.80 23.10
N SER A 215 -11.33 4.54 23.82
CA SER A 215 -11.02 5.94 23.50
C SER A 215 -10.23 6.09 22.19
N ASP A 216 -10.35 7.24 21.55
CA ASP A 216 -9.52 7.57 20.38
C ASP A 216 -8.02 7.59 20.72
N GLY A 217 -7.66 7.97 21.96
CA GLY A 217 -6.29 7.93 22.44
C GLY A 217 -5.72 6.51 22.50
N GLN A 218 -6.52 5.51 22.90
CA GLN A 218 -6.13 4.11 22.83
C GLN A 218 -5.88 3.65 21.40
N LYS A 219 -6.79 3.99 20.48
CA LYS A 219 -6.69 3.65 19.05
C LYS A 219 -5.42 4.24 18.41
N TRP A 220 -5.08 5.49 18.72
CA TRP A 220 -3.83 6.11 18.28
C TRP A 220 -2.59 5.46 18.89
N SER A 221 -2.67 5.08 20.17
CA SER A 221 -1.57 4.40 20.86
C SER A 221 -1.29 3.02 20.25
N MET A 222 -2.35 2.28 19.90
CA MET A 222 -2.27 1.03 19.15
C MET A 222 -1.58 1.23 17.80
N LEU A 223 -2.02 2.22 17.01
CA LEU A 223 -1.40 2.53 15.72
C LEU A 223 0.08 2.91 15.84
N GLY A 224 0.41 3.82 16.75
CA GLY A 224 1.77 4.28 16.98
C GLY A 224 2.68 3.17 17.48
N GLY A 225 2.17 2.35 18.42
CA GLY A 225 2.86 1.16 18.91
C GLY A 225 3.13 0.17 17.79
N SER A 226 2.17 -0.06 16.90
CA SER A 226 2.33 -0.96 15.76
C SER A 226 3.39 -0.47 14.76
N LEU A 227 3.42 0.82 14.45
CA LEU A 227 4.45 1.40 13.59
C LEU A 227 5.85 1.28 14.23
N LEU A 228 5.98 1.63 15.51
CA LEU A 228 7.25 1.56 16.24
C LEU A 228 7.75 0.13 16.40
N GLY A 229 6.86 -0.79 16.74
CA GLY A 229 7.17 -2.21 16.83
C GLY A 229 7.60 -2.79 15.48
N GLY A 230 6.93 -2.40 14.39
CA GLY A 230 7.32 -2.83 13.05
C GLY A 230 8.68 -2.31 12.61
N LEU A 231 9.00 -1.05 12.92
CA LEU A 231 10.34 -0.50 12.72
C LEU A 231 11.41 -1.23 13.53
N ALA A 232 11.12 -1.54 14.80
CA ALA A 232 12.04 -2.27 15.67
C ALA A 232 12.30 -3.69 15.17
N GLY A 233 11.25 -4.41 14.75
CA GLY A 233 11.34 -5.73 14.15
C GLY A 233 12.16 -5.74 12.87
N ALA A 234 11.91 -4.78 11.98
CA ALA A 234 12.66 -4.62 10.73
C ALA A 234 14.15 -4.30 10.97
N LYS A 235 14.47 -3.43 11.94
CA LYS A 235 15.85 -3.15 12.34
C LYS A 235 16.54 -4.39 12.94
N GLY A 236 15.83 -5.14 13.78
CA GLY A 236 16.31 -6.39 14.35
C GLY A 236 16.65 -7.43 13.28
N ALA A 237 15.80 -7.55 12.25
CA ALA A 237 16.04 -8.41 11.09
C ALA A 237 17.32 -8.03 10.34
N ASN A 238 17.52 -6.74 10.06
CA ASN A 238 18.71 -6.24 9.39
C ASN A 238 19.98 -6.49 10.23
N ALA A 239 19.93 -6.30 11.54
CA ALA A 239 21.04 -6.60 12.44
C ALA A 239 21.37 -8.10 12.46
N TRP A 240 20.34 -8.95 12.52
CA TRP A 240 20.49 -10.40 12.50
C TRP A 240 21.13 -10.88 11.19
N SER A 241 20.62 -10.40 10.06
CA SER A 241 21.14 -10.74 8.72
C SER A 241 22.63 -10.38 8.57
N LYS A 242 23.04 -9.21 9.07
CA LYS A 242 24.46 -8.80 9.10
C LYS A 242 25.35 -9.68 10.00
N THR A 243 24.79 -10.25 11.07
CA THR A 243 25.58 -10.97 12.10
C THR A 243 25.73 -12.45 11.78
N THR A 244 24.70 -13.08 11.19
CA THR A 244 24.66 -14.54 10.99
C THR A 244 25.16 -15.00 9.63
N GLY A 245 25.37 -14.09 8.67
CA GLY A 245 25.76 -14.45 7.31
C GLY A 245 24.75 -15.38 6.62
N THR A 246 23.59 -15.66 7.24
CA THR A 246 22.45 -16.30 6.60
C THR A 246 22.05 -15.35 5.50
N ILE A 247 22.48 -15.70 4.29
CA ILE A 247 22.19 -15.06 3.01
C ILE A 247 21.42 -13.78 3.27
N SER A 248 22.17 -12.70 3.55
CA SER A 248 21.76 -11.44 2.95
C SER A 248 21.46 -11.87 1.52
N ALA A 249 20.18 -11.85 1.12
CA ALA A 249 19.90 -11.76 -0.29
C ALA A 249 20.92 -10.74 -0.78
N GLU A 250 21.82 -11.18 -1.66
CA GLU A 250 22.81 -10.34 -2.33
C GLU A 250 22.23 -8.92 -2.36
N PRO A 251 22.92 -7.88 -1.84
CA PRO A 251 22.31 -6.57 -1.62
C PRO A 251 21.61 -5.98 -2.85
N ASN A 252 21.77 -6.57 -4.03
CA ASN A 252 21.14 -6.19 -5.28
C ASN A 252 20.50 -7.39 -6.03
N ARG A 253 19.69 -8.23 -5.38
CA ARG A 253 18.56 -8.84 -6.09
C ARG A 253 17.28 -8.18 -5.63
N PHE A 254 17.11 -6.92 -6.05
CA PHE A 254 15.78 -6.46 -6.43
C PHE A 254 15.22 -7.59 -7.30
N PHE A 255 14.10 -8.20 -6.94
CA PHE A 255 13.31 -8.91 -7.94
C PHE A 255 13.01 -7.84 -8.99
N GLY A 256 13.81 -7.81 -10.05
CA GLY A 256 13.80 -6.76 -11.05
C GLY A 256 12.36 -6.57 -11.45
N ALA A 257 11.86 -5.34 -11.37
CA ALA A 257 10.58 -5.05 -11.97
C ALA A 257 10.72 -5.48 -13.42
N ARG A 258 10.03 -6.56 -13.80
CA ARG A 258 10.05 -7.03 -15.18
C ARG A 258 9.54 -5.85 -16.00
N GLY A 259 10.40 -5.30 -16.83
CA GLY A 259 10.07 -4.11 -17.62
C GLY A 259 8.76 -4.36 -18.37
N PRO A 260 7.69 -3.58 -18.15
CA PRO A 260 6.38 -3.87 -18.72
C PRO A 260 6.40 -3.94 -20.25
N ALA A 261 7.30 -3.22 -20.91
CA ALA A 261 7.46 -3.28 -22.36
C ALA A 261 8.43 -4.40 -22.81
N SER A 262 9.64 -4.40 -22.27
CA SER A 262 10.74 -5.27 -22.70
C SER A 262 10.60 -6.71 -22.19
N GLY A 263 9.94 -6.90 -21.05
CA GLY A 263 9.85 -8.18 -20.36
C GLY A 263 11.16 -8.63 -19.67
N ARG A 264 12.16 -7.75 -19.59
CA ARG A 264 13.49 -8.02 -19.02
C ARG A 264 13.55 -7.64 -17.54
N GLU A 265 14.35 -8.35 -16.77
CA GLU A 265 14.65 -7.99 -15.38
C GLU A 265 15.84 -7.02 -15.35
N PHE A 266 15.71 -5.91 -14.63
CA PHE A 266 16.78 -4.92 -14.48
C PHE A 266 16.63 -4.10 -13.19
N ASP A 267 17.69 -3.39 -12.82
CA ASP A 267 17.73 -2.45 -11.71
C ASP A 267 17.63 -0.99 -12.22
N PRO A 268 16.49 -0.30 -12.01
CA PRO A 268 16.31 1.07 -12.46
C PRO A 268 17.20 2.08 -11.71
N THR A 269 17.72 1.73 -10.53
CA THR A 269 18.61 2.62 -9.77
C THR A 269 20.03 2.64 -10.32
N ARG A 270 20.42 1.59 -11.06
CA ARG A 270 21.73 1.45 -11.73
C ARG A 270 21.67 1.76 -13.22
N ALA A 271 20.58 2.36 -13.70
CA ALA A 271 20.31 2.60 -15.11
C ALA A 271 20.79 3.97 -15.64
N GLY A 272 21.55 4.75 -14.86
CA GLY A 272 22.10 6.03 -15.33
C GLY A 272 21.09 7.16 -15.50
N GLY A 273 19.93 7.08 -14.84
CA GLY A 273 18.88 8.10 -14.86
C GLY A 273 17.48 7.52 -14.66
N PRO A 274 16.46 8.36 -14.41
CA PRO A 274 15.08 7.89 -14.26
C PRO A 274 14.52 7.31 -15.56
N ILE A 275 13.53 6.41 -15.47
CA ILE A 275 12.74 5.96 -16.62
C ILE A 275 11.78 7.07 -17.04
N ARG A 276 11.74 7.36 -18.34
CA ARG A 276 10.96 8.42 -18.99
C ARG A 276 9.89 7.78 -19.89
N GLN A 277 8.96 8.58 -20.40
CA GLN A 277 8.04 8.17 -21.48
C GLN A 277 8.38 9.00 -22.70
N LEU A 278 9.20 8.43 -23.58
CA LEU A 278 9.74 9.08 -24.77
C LEU A 278 9.12 8.47 -26.03
N SER A 279 9.14 9.23 -27.12
CA SER A 279 8.68 8.79 -28.44
C SER A 279 9.86 8.76 -29.40
N THR A 280 9.93 7.74 -30.24
CA THR A 280 10.94 7.62 -31.29
C THR A 280 10.65 8.48 -32.52
N ASP A 281 9.44 9.08 -32.60
CA ASP A 281 8.95 9.73 -33.82
C ASP A 281 9.38 11.19 -33.97
N SER A 282 9.78 11.82 -32.88
CA SER A 282 10.14 13.25 -32.83
C SER A 282 11.61 13.56 -33.15
N PHE A 283 12.43 12.55 -33.45
CA PHE A 283 13.87 12.71 -33.62
C PHE A 283 14.28 12.80 -35.10
N GLN A 284 15.13 13.77 -35.41
CA GLN A 284 15.84 13.84 -36.69
C GLN A 284 17.16 13.09 -36.58
N ILE A 285 17.42 12.19 -37.53
CA ILE A 285 18.69 11.47 -37.62
C ILE A 285 19.74 12.43 -38.19
N THR A 286 20.79 12.72 -37.43
CA THR A 286 21.88 13.63 -37.81
C THR A 286 23.22 12.91 -37.79
N HIS A 287 24.19 13.37 -38.58
CA HIS A 287 25.54 12.80 -38.56
C HIS A 287 26.20 12.85 -37.18
N GLU A 288 26.01 13.94 -36.43
CA GLU A 288 26.54 14.07 -35.07
C GLU A 288 25.96 13.02 -34.12
N GLY A 289 24.65 12.76 -34.20
CA GLY A 289 24.04 11.69 -33.42
C GLY A 289 24.51 10.31 -33.87
N ILE A 290 24.69 10.08 -35.18
CA ILE A 290 25.23 8.83 -35.70
C ILE A 290 26.65 8.59 -35.17
N ASP A 291 27.47 9.63 -35.04
CA ASP A 291 28.83 9.51 -34.47
C ASP A 291 28.80 9.16 -32.98
N ALA A 292 27.77 9.59 -32.24
CA ALA A 292 27.55 9.16 -30.85
C ALA A 292 27.09 7.69 -30.79
N VAL A 293 26.15 7.28 -31.66
CA VAL A 293 25.73 5.87 -31.80
C VAL A 293 26.93 4.97 -32.12
N GLN A 294 27.77 5.35 -33.10
CA GLN A 294 28.97 4.59 -33.46
C GLN A 294 29.94 4.44 -32.28
N ARG A 295 30.15 5.51 -31.50
CA ARG A 295 30.97 5.48 -30.28
C ARG A 295 30.38 4.58 -29.21
N HIS A 296 29.07 4.55 -29.10
CA HIS A 296 28.38 3.67 -28.17
C HIS A 296 28.52 2.20 -28.58
N VAL A 297 28.09 1.81 -29.77
CA VAL A 297 28.09 0.41 -30.21
C VAL A 297 29.49 -0.19 -30.36
N SER A 298 30.49 0.61 -30.74
CA SER A 298 31.88 0.14 -30.88
C SER A 298 32.52 -0.31 -29.57
N ARG A 299 31.95 0.05 -28.41
CA ARG A 299 32.44 -0.39 -27.10
C ARG A 299 32.31 -1.91 -26.89
N PHE A 300 31.36 -2.55 -27.57
CA PHE A 300 31.06 -3.97 -27.41
C PHE A 300 31.83 -4.87 -28.40
N GLY A 301 32.71 -4.30 -29.23
CA GLY A 301 33.41 -5.01 -30.29
C GLY A 301 32.74 -4.84 -31.66
N GLN A 302 33.31 -5.48 -32.69
CA GLN A 302 32.71 -5.47 -34.03
C GLN A 302 31.52 -6.41 -34.10
N ASP A 303 30.40 -5.89 -34.57
CA ASP A 303 29.16 -6.61 -34.78
C ASP A 303 28.56 -6.22 -36.14
N ASN A 304 28.27 -7.21 -36.98
CA ASN A 304 27.82 -6.98 -38.34
C ASN A 304 26.43 -6.32 -38.40
N ALA A 305 25.57 -6.55 -37.40
CA ALA A 305 24.24 -5.95 -37.34
C ALA A 305 24.34 -4.47 -36.96
N ASN A 306 25.19 -4.14 -35.99
CA ASN A 306 25.50 -2.75 -35.61
C ASN A 306 26.11 -1.97 -36.77
N ASP A 307 27.10 -2.54 -37.45
CA ASP A 307 27.74 -1.91 -38.62
C ASP A 307 26.74 -1.68 -39.76
N PHE A 308 25.83 -2.64 -39.98
CA PHE A 308 24.73 -2.49 -40.94
C PHE A 308 23.81 -1.32 -40.56
N MET A 309 23.36 -1.27 -39.31
CA MET A 309 22.45 -0.22 -38.84
C MET A 309 23.11 1.16 -38.90
N VAL A 310 24.37 1.30 -38.50
CA VAL A 310 25.07 2.60 -38.57
C VAL A 310 25.24 3.07 -40.01
N ASN A 311 25.63 2.18 -40.93
CA ASN A 311 25.73 2.53 -42.36
C ASN A 311 24.37 2.92 -42.95
N ARG A 312 23.31 2.22 -42.54
CA ARG A 312 21.93 2.55 -42.93
C ARG A 312 21.50 3.92 -42.41
N LEU A 313 21.81 4.27 -41.17
CA LEU A 313 21.54 5.60 -40.62
C LEU A 313 22.29 6.70 -41.37
N ARG A 314 23.54 6.46 -41.79
CA ARG A 314 24.30 7.42 -42.63
C ARG A 314 23.62 7.67 -43.97
N ASN A 315 23.18 6.61 -44.66
CA ASN A 315 22.43 6.75 -45.92
C ASN A 315 21.14 7.56 -45.75
N ILE A 316 20.44 7.41 -44.62
CA ILE A 316 19.26 8.20 -44.29
C ILE A 316 19.61 9.67 -44.05
N ALA A 317 20.67 9.94 -43.28
CA ALA A 317 21.14 11.31 -43.01
C ALA A 317 21.61 12.03 -44.28
N ASP A 318 22.20 11.30 -45.23
CA ASP A 318 22.60 11.81 -46.55
C ASP A 318 21.41 12.04 -47.51
N GLY A 319 20.18 11.64 -47.12
CA GLY A 319 18.98 11.76 -47.94
C GLY A 319 18.85 10.69 -49.03
N ASN A 320 19.64 9.62 -48.98
CA ASN A 320 19.64 8.54 -49.96
C ASN A 320 18.51 7.51 -49.71
N SER A 321 17.89 7.51 -48.53
CA SER A 321 16.81 6.60 -48.16
C SER A 321 15.91 7.17 -47.08
N GLU A 322 14.63 6.78 -47.06
CA GLU A 322 13.71 7.16 -45.99
C GLU A 322 13.90 6.30 -44.73
N ALA A 323 13.72 6.93 -43.56
CA ALA A 323 13.82 6.26 -42.27
C ALA A 323 12.60 5.38 -41.98
N THR A 324 12.82 4.11 -41.69
CA THR A 324 11.79 3.20 -41.16
C THR A 324 11.66 3.34 -39.65
N GLN A 325 10.66 2.67 -39.05
CA GLN A 325 10.52 2.66 -37.59
C GLN A 325 11.72 1.98 -36.90
N TYR A 326 12.30 0.93 -37.50
CA TYR A 326 13.49 0.27 -36.94
C TYR A 326 14.69 1.22 -36.88
N ASP A 327 14.87 2.05 -37.92
CA ASP A 327 15.95 3.04 -37.96
C ASP A 327 15.80 4.08 -36.85
N LYS A 328 14.58 4.58 -36.63
CA LYS A 328 14.27 5.51 -35.55
C LYS A 328 14.48 4.87 -34.19
N ASN A 329 13.92 3.68 -33.99
CA ASN A 329 14.03 2.92 -32.73
C ASN A 329 15.49 2.71 -32.35
N PHE A 330 16.30 2.16 -33.27
CA PHE A 330 17.73 1.95 -33.06
C PHE A 330 18.44 3.25 -32.71
N TYR A 331 18.30 4.27 -33.56
CA TYR A 331 18.98 5.55 -33.36
C TYR A 331 18.67 6.19 -32.00
N THR A 332 17.39 6.26 -31.63
CA THR A 332 16.98 6.89 -30.36
C THR A 332 17.33 6.03 -29.15
N HIS A 333 17.26 4.71 -29.28
CA HIS A 333 17.67 3.77 -28.24
C HIS A 333 19.16 3.90 -27.96
N GLU A 334 20.01 3.72 -28.97
CA GLU A 334 21.47 3.75 -28.79
C GLU A 334 21.96 5.12 -28.25
N LEU A 335 21.37 6.23 -28.69
CA LEU A 335 21.69 7.57 -28.15
C LEU A 335 21.33 7.72 -26.68
N THR A 336 20.14 7.26 -26.30
CA THR A 336 19.64 7.39 -24.92
C THR A 336 20.39 6.43 -23.99
N GLU A 337 20.69 5.23 -24.46
CA GLU A 337 21.51 4.28 -23.72
C GLU A 337 22.94 4.84 -23.52
N PHE A 338 23.53 5.46 -24.54
CA PHE A 338 24.82 6.13 -24.43
C PHE A 338 24.83 7.28 -23.39
N GLU A 339 23.75 8.08 -23.34
CA GLU A 339 23.57 9.11 -22.31
C GLU A 339 23.59 8.49 -20.90
N ARG A 340 22.89 7.36 -20.72
CA ARG A 340 22.86 6.62 -19.44
C ARG A 340 24.23 6.08 -19.06
N TYR A 341 24.99 5.52 -20.00
CA TYR A 341 26.38 5.11 -19.76
C TYR A 341 27.25 6.29 -19.32
N THR A 342 27.11 7.44 -19.98
CA THR A 342 27.83 8.68 -19.64
C THR A 342 27.49 9.15 -18.23
N ASN A 343 26.21 9.13 -17.85
CA ASN A 343 25.77 9.49 -16.49
C ASN A 343 26.32 8.56 -15.40
N LEU A 344 26.68 7.31 -15.75
CA LEU A 344 27.32 6.35 -14.86
C LEU A 344 28.86 6.44 -14.87
N GLY A 345 29.44 7.41 -15.59
CA GLY A 345 30.88 7.61 -15.69
C GLY A 345 31.56 6.73 -16.75
N TRP A 346 30.80 6.07 -17.61
CA TRP A 346 31.30 5.17 -18.67
C TRP A 346 31.19 5.80 -20.07
N GLU A 347 31.81 6.97 -20.23
CA GLU A 347 31.91 7.67 -21.52
C GLU A 347 32.65 6.83 -22.57
N VAL A 348 33.66 6.07 -22.15
CA VAL A 348 34.47 5.17 -22.98
C VAL A 348 34.72 3.84 -22.28
N GLY A 349 34.74 2.76 -23.06
CA GLY A 349 35.01 1.41 -22.57
C GLY A 349 33.88 0.82 -21.72
N GLN A 350 34.20 -0.25 -21.01
CA GLN A 350 33.29 -0.98 -20.13
C GLN A 350 34.07 -1.57 -18.94
N PRO A 351 33.40 -1.98 -17.84
CA PRO A 351 34.05 -2.69 -16.74
C PRO A 351 34.89 -3.87 -17.24
N THR A 352 36.04 -4.09 -16.62
CA THR A 352 36.90 -5.25 -16.94
C THR A 352 36.34 -6.55 -16.39
N ASP A 353 35.52 -6.48 -15.34
CA ASP A 353 34.80 -7.63 -14.81
C ASP A 353 33.60 -7.95 -15.72
N PRO A 354 33.49 -9.18 -16.25
CA PRO A 354 32.41 -9.54 -17.18
C PRO A 354 31.01 -9.46 -16.57
N MET A 355 30.85 -9.71 -15.27
CA MET A 355 29.56 -9.63 -14.60
C MET A 355 29.15 -8.18 -14.41
N GLU A 356 30.08 -7.31 -14.00
CA GLU A 356 29.81 -5.88 -13.90
C GLU A 356 29.52 -5.24 -15.26
N ALA A 357 30.21 -5.67 -16.32
CA ALA A 357 29.93 -5.22 -17.68
C ALA A 357 28.54 -5.63 -18.15
N TYR A 358 28.14 -6.89 -17.86
CA TYR A 358 26.79 -7.37 -18.15
C TYR A 358 25.72 -6.62 -17.36
N ASP A 359 25.94 -6.40 -16.06
CA ASP A 359 25.01 -5.66 -15.19
C ASP A 359 24.81 -4.21 -15.68
N LEU A 360 25.92 -3.54 -16.02
CA LEU A 360 25.88 -2.18 -16.55
C LEU A 360 25.04 -2.15 -17.83
N TRP A 361 25.36 -3.00 -18.79
CA TRP A 361 24.63 -3.12 -20.05
C TRP A 361 23.16 -3.47 -19.84
N ASN A 362 22.86 -4.50 -19.05
CA ASN A 362 21.48 -4.94 -18.88
C ASN A 362 20.61 -3.86 -18.24
N ASN A 363 21.14 -3.12 -17.27
CA ASN A 363 20.38 -2.07 -16.59
C ASN A 363 20.15 -0.85 -17.48
N THR A 364 21.17 -0.37 -18.20
CA THR A 364 21.04 0.78 -19.10
C THR A 364 20.22 0.42 -20.35
N HIS A 365 20.46 -0.74 -20.97
CA HIS A 365 19.73 -1.22 -22.14
C HIS A 365 18.25 -1.41 -21.83
N THR A 366 17.94 -2.15 -20.75
CA THR A 366 16.54 -2.43 -20.39
C THR A 366 15.80 -1.14 -20.02
N ALA A 367 16.43 -0.24 -19.27
CA ALA A 367 15.83 1.05 -18.95
C ALA A 367 15.50 1.87 -20.20
N THR A 368 16.34 1.79 -21.23
CA THR A 368 16.15 2.51 -22.48
C THR A 368 15.03 1.88 -23.32
N LEU A 369 14.91 0.55 -23.33
CA LEU A 369 13.74 -0.11 -23.90
C LEU A 369 12.44 0.35 -23.22
N GLU A 370 12.43 0.50 -21.89
CA GLU A 370 11.27 1.01 -21.17
C GLU A 370 10.98 2.49 -21.45
N ASP A 371 12.01 3.32 -21.69
CA ASP A 371 11.83 4.73 -22.05
C ASP A 371 10.94 4.90 -23.29
N PHE A 372 11.08 3.99 -24.26
CA PHE A 372 10.38 4.03 -25.56
C PHE A 372 9.28 2.98 -25.70
N GLY A 373 9.08 2.11 -24.71
CA GLY A 373 8.10 1.02 -24.78
C GLY A 373 8.46 -0.06 -25.82
N LEU A 374 9.74 -0.34 -26.02
CA LEU A 374 10.27 -1.24 -27.06
C LEU A 374 10.61 -2.64 -26.52
N LYS A 375 10.71 -3.60 -27.44
CA LYS A 375 11.28 -4.94 -27.25
C LYS A 375 12.56 -5.10 -28.05
N ASP A 376 13.45 -6.01 -27.65
CA ASP A 376 14.73 -6.26 -28.34
C ASP A 376 14.56 -6.52 -29.85
N GLY A 377 13.53 -7.28 -30.24
CA GLY A 377 13.23 -7.57 -31.65
C GLY A 377 12.75 -6.38 -32.49
N GLN A 378 12.64 -5.18 -31.90
CA GLN A 378 12.22 -3.95 -32.58
C GLN A 378 13.37 -2.96 -32.82
N LEU A 379 14.60 -3.32 -32.42
CA LEU A 379 15.78 -2.47 -32.58
C LEU A 379 16.42 -2.63 -33.96
N TYR A 380 16.63 -3.85 -34.44
CA TYR A 380 17.33 -4.07 -35.71
C TYR A 380 16.38 -4.16 -36.89
N HIS A 381 16.77 -3.55 -38.01
CA HIS A 381 16.05 -3.69 -39.27
C HIS A 381 16.04 -5.17 -39.72
N PRO A 382 14.95 -5.70 -40.31
CA PRO A 382 14.87 -7.11 -40.72
C PRO A 382 15.95 -7.59 -41.70
N ASP A 383 16.56 -6.65 -42.44
CA ASP A 383 17.65 -6.93 -43.39
C ASP A 383 19.04 -6.95 -42.73
N ALA A 384 19.13 -6.61 -41.44
CA ALA A 384 20.39 -6.70 -40.71
C ALA A 384 20.79 -8.18 -40.56
N PRO A 385 22.10 -8.49 -40.70
CA PRO A 385 22.60 -9.85 -40.48
C PRO A 385 22.37 -10.28 -39.03
N GLN A 386 22.01 -11.56 -38.83
CA GLN A 386 21.83 -12.18 -37.51
C GLN A 386 23.12 -12.77 -36.95
#